data_AF-A0A1M4ZF64-F1
#
_entry.id   AF-A0A1M4ZF64-F1
#
_cell.length_a   1.000
_cell.length_b   1.000
_cell.length_c   1.000
_cell.angle_alpha   90.00
_cell.angle_beta   90.00
_cell.angle_gamma   90.00
#
_symmetry.space_group_name_H-M   'P 1'
#
loop_
_entity.id
_entity.type
_entity.pdbx_description
1 polymer ?
#
loop_
_entity_poly.entity_id
_entity_poly.type
_entity_poly.pdbx_seq_one_letter_code
_entity_poly.pdbx_strand_id
1 'polypeptide(L)'
;MKLFIIFLLIVSNILLAQENESLLQIDQFLTKAEFKCDSLEIKSSDADAQKERILFLNTFFNKVLLRDNYRDKDRLSEIIAEFEDILPSEYKYSKMYNNTENINILHNAIIFKEKYALLKIYRKERDAYYDAKIELEKNKINDLENRISWLLAKGNIKFQDFQKLTDDQQQSLIIELDQKYKKP
;
A
#
# COMPACT_ATOMS: atom_id res chain seq x y z
N MET A 1 -42.86 13.55 -17.43
CA MET A 1 -41.68 14.37 -17.07
C MET A 1 -41.39 14.43 -15.58
N LYS A 2 -42.33 14.81 -14.70
CA LYS A 2 -42.05 14.91 -13.23
C LYS A 2 -41.53 13.61 -12.60
N LEU A 3 -42.11 12.46 -12.94
CA LEU A 3 -41.67 11.14 -12.44
C LEU A 3 -40.28 10.73 -12.93
N PHE A 4 -39.92 11.11 -14.15
CA PHE A 4 -38.60 10.81 -14.73
C PHE A 4 -37.49 11.61 -14.03
N ILE A 5 -37.75 12.87 -13.68
CA ILE A 5 -36.81 13.71 -12.92
C ILE A 5 -36.61 13.15 -11.51
N ILE A 6 -37.68 12.68 -10.84
CA ILE A 6 -37.57 12.06 -9.51
C ILE A 6 -36.75 10.76 -9.57
N PHE A 7 -36.98 9.92 -10.58
CA PHE A 7 -36.20 8.69 -10.76
C PHE A 7 -34.71 8.98 -11.03
N LEU A 8 -34.41 9.98 -11.87
CA LEU A 8 -33.03 10.39 -12.14
C LEU A 8 -32.32 10.91 -10.87
N LEU A 9 -33.04 11.67 -10.03
CA LEU A 9 -32.53 12.17 -8.75
C LEU A 9 -32.28 11.04 -7.74
N ILE A 10 -33.11 9.99 -7.73
CA ILE A 10 -32.93 8.84 -6.85
C ILE A 10 -31.69 8.04 -7.27
N VAL A 11 -31.54 7.76 -8.57
CA VAL A 11 -30.39 7.01 -9.09
C VAL A 11 -29.07 7.78 -8.87
N SER A 12 -29.06 9.10 -9.06
CA SER A 12 -27.87 9.91 -8.78
C SER A 12 -27.50 9.88 -7.28
N ASN A 13 -28.48 9.99 -6.39
CA ASN A 13 -28.25 9.91 -4.94
C ASN A 13 -27.76 8.53 -4.48
N ILE A 14 -28.20 7.44 -5.12
CA ILE A 14 -27.73 6.09 -4.79
C ILE A 14 -26.25 5.89 -5.20
N LEU A 15 -25.87 6.37 -6.39
CA LEU A 15 -24.47 6.31 -6.84
C LEU A 15 -23.54 7.11 -5.91
N LEU A 16 -23.99 8.31 -5.51
CA LEU A 16 -23.30 9.17 -4.54
C LEU A 16 -23.10 8.49 -3.17
N ALA A 17 -24.15 7.84 -2.66
CA ALA A 17 -24.09 7.13 -1.38
C ALA A 17 -23.09 5.96 -1.44
N GLN A 18 -23.08 5.21 -2.55
CA GLN A 18 -22.19 4.08 -2.75
C GLN A 18 -20.71 4.51 -2.87
N GLU A 19 -20.43 5.62 -3.56
CA GLU A 19 -19.08 6.18 -3.65
C GLU A 19 -18.57 6.64 -2.28
N ASN A 20 -19.40 7.32 -1.49
CA ASN A 20 -19.05 7.76 -0.13
C ASN A 20 -18.79 6.58 0.82
N GLU A 21 -19.61 5.53 0.78
CA GLU A 21 -19.39 4.33 1.59
C GLU A 21 -18.07 3.63 1.20
N SER A 22 -17.81 3.53 -0.10
CA SER A 22 -16.57 2.92 -0.61
C SER A 22 -15.32 3.71 -0.20
N LEU A 23 -15.40 5.05 -0.24
CA LEU A 23 -14.33 5.93 0.23
C LEU A 23 -14.03 5.70 1.72
N LEU A 24 -15.07 5.62 2.55
CA LEU A 24 -14.96 5.41 4.00
C LEU A 24 -14.31 4.05 4.32
N GLN A 25 -14.70 2.99 3.60
CA GLN A 25 -14.07 1.68 3.74
C GLN A 25 -12.59 1.73 3.36
N ILE A 26 -12.23 2.39 2.25
CA ILE A 26 -10.83 2.55 1.86
C ILE A 26 -10.03 3.30 2.93
N ASP A 27 -10.58 4.35 3.54
CA ASP A 27 -9.90 5.09 4.60
C ASP A 27 -9.60 4.21 5.82
N GLN A 28 -10.53 3.35 6.22
CA GLN A 28 -10.31 2.37 7.27
C GLN A 28 -9.19 1.38 6.89
N PHE A 29 -9.19 0.90 5.64
CA PHE A 29 -8.13 0.02 5.15
C PHE A 29 -6.77 0.69 5.09
N LEU A 30 -6.70 1.95 4.64
CA LEU A 30 -5.47 2.73 4.60
C LEU A 30 -4.89 2.91 6.00
N THR A 31 -5.72 3.30 6.97
CA THR A 31 -5.30 3.44 8.38
C THR A 31 -4.70 2.14 8.92
N LYS A 32 -5.35 1.00 8.66
CA LYS A 32 -4.85 -0.31 9.08
C LYS A 32 -3.56 -0.71 8.35
N ALA A 33 -3.44 -0.39 7.06
CA ALA A 33 -2.26 -0.69 6.26
C ALA A 33 -1.05 0.15 6.70
N GLU A 34 -1.27 1.43 6.96
CA GLU A 34 -0.27 2.37 7.47
C GLU A 34 0.22 1.94 8.86
N PHE A 35 -0.67 1.68 9.82
CA PHE A 35 -0.30 1.16 11.13
C PHE A 35 0.59 -0.10 11.03
N LYS A 36 0.27 -0.99 10.08
CA LYS A 36 1.09 -2.18 9.85
C LYS A 36 2.45 -1.83 9.26
N CYS A 37 2.54 -0.90 8.31
CA CYS A 37 3.84 -0.47 7.74
C CYS A 37 4.70 0.24 8.79
N ASP A 38 4.11 1.13 9.60
CA ASP A 38 4.79 1.84 10.68
C ASP A 38 5.35 0.87 11.71
N SER A 39 4.57 -0.15 12.10
CA SER A 39 5.03 -1.21 13.01
C SER A 39 6.19 -2.06 12.45
N LEU A 40 6.37 -2.05 11.13
CA LEU A 40 7.45 -2.74 10.42
C LEU A 40 8.59 -1.80 10.02
N GLU A 41 8.51 -0.51 10.38
CA GLU A 41 9.46 0.55 10.01
C GLU A 41 9.70 0.67 8.50
N ILE A 42 8.69 0.34 7.68
CA ILE A 42 8.77 0.39 6.23
C ILE A 42 8.64 1.84 5.75
N LYS A 43 9.68 2.36 5.08
CA LYS A 43 9.66 3.67 4.42
C LYS A 43 9.44 3.49 2.92
N SER A 44 8.51 4.26 2.35
CA SER A 44 8.23 4.24 0.91
C SER A 44 8.05 5.66 0.39
N SER A 45 9.01 6.12 -0.44
CA SER A 45 8.91 7.41 -1.12
C SER A 45 7.70 7.48 -2.05
N ASP A 46 7.31 6.35 -2.65
CA ASP A 46 6.14 6.26 -3.51
C ASP A 46 4.85 6.47 -2.72
N ALA A 47 4.77 5.91 -1.49
CA ALA A 47 3.62 6.13 -0.61
C ALA A 47 3.53 7.60 -0.17
N ASP A 48 4.66 8.22 0.19
CA ASP A 48 4.72 9.63 0.59
C ASP A 48 4.30 10.56 -0.55
N ALA A 49 4.84 10.36 -1.76
CA ALA A 49 4.45 11.12 -2.94
C ALA A 49 2.95 10.97 -3.25
N GLN A 50 2.39 9.77 -3.09
CA GLN A 50 0.97 9.52 -3.30
C GLN A 50 0.09 10.20 -2.23
N LYS A 51 0.52 10.24 -0.96
CA LYS A 51 -0.16 10.99 0.12
C LYS A 51 -0.19 12.49 -0.19
N GLU A 52 0.95 13.05 -0.59
CA GLU A 52 1.03 14.45 -0.99
C GLU A 52 0.06 14.75 -2.14
N ARG A 53 0.04 13.89 -3.16
CA ARG A 53 -0.89 14.04 -4.29
C ARG A 53 -2.36 14.06 -3.84
N ILE A 54 -2.76 13.17 -2.95
CA ILE A 54 -4.12 13.16 -2.37
C ILE A 54 -4.42 14.48 -1.63
N LEU A 55 -3.47 14.99 -0.84
CA LEU A 55 -3.61 16.26 -0.12
C LEU A 55 -3.77 17.44 -1.08
N PHE A 56 -2.98 17.49 -2.14
CA PHE A 56 -3.06 18.53 -3.17
C PHE A 56 -4.41 18.50 -3.89
N LEU A 57 -4.89 17.33 -4.30
CA LEU A 57 -6.20 17.20 -4.95
C LEU A 57 -7.34 17.64 -4.04
N ASN A 58 -7.30 17.31 -2.74
CA ASN A 58 -8.27 17.83 -1.77
C ASN A 58 -8.23 19.36 -1.69
N THR A 59 -7.04 19.96 -1.70
CA THR A 59 -6.88 21.41 -1.67
C THR A 59 -7.44 22.07 -2.93
N PHE A 60 -7.19 21.48 -4.10
CA PHE A 60 -7.76 21.92 -5.37
C PHE A 60 -9.29 21.94 -5.32
N PHE A 61 -9.92 20.82 -4.98
CA PHE A 61 -11.39 20.73 -4.95
C PHE A 61 -12.00 21.65 -3.90
N ASN A 62 -11.37 21.79 -2.73
CA ASN A 62 -11.80 22.76 -1.72
C ASN A 62 -11.76 24.19 -2.25
N LYS A 63 -10.72 24.58 -2.99
CA LYS A 63 -10.64 25.91 -3.62
C LYS A 63 -11.71 26.11 -4.69
N VAL A 64 -11.99 25.09 -5.50
CA VAL A 64 -13.04 25.14 -6.54
C VAL A 64 -14.43 25.32 -5.91
N LEU A 65 -14.71 24.63 -4.80
CA LEU A 65 -16.00 24.69 -4.10
C LEU A 65 -16.17 25.95 -3.24
N LEU A 66 -15.06 26.50 -2.71
CA LEU A 66 -15.09 27.67 -1.84
C LEU A 66 -15.77 28.85 -2.55
N ARG A 67 -16.77 29.45 -1.89
CA ARG A 67 -17.52 30.63 -2.39
C ARG A 67 -18.07 30.45 -3.81
N ASP A 68 -18.39 29.21 -4.19
CA ASP A 68 -18.86 28.88 -5.53
C ASP A 68 -17.90 29.35 -6.65
N ASN A 69 -16.58 29.33 -6.42
CA ASN A 69 -15.57 29.77 -7.41
C ASN A 69 -15.73 29.08 -8.77
N TYR A 70 -16.30 27.87 -8.83
CA TYR A 70 -16.64 27.18 -10.07
C TYR A 70 -17.65 27.93 -10.99
N ARG A 71 -18.37 28.94 -10.47
CA ARG A 71 -19.29 29.80 -11.25
C ARG A 71 -18.59 30.99 -11.88
N ASP A 72 -17.46 31.41 -11.33
CA ASP A 72 -16.64 32.50 -11.84
C ASP A 72 -15.55 31.93 -12.74
N LYS A 73 -15.63 32.24 -14.03
CA LYS A 73 -14.72 31.69 -15.04
C LYS A 73 -13.27 32.13 -14.80
N ASP A 74 -13.07 33.38 -14.43
CA ASP A 74 -11.73 33.93 -14.25
C ASP A 74 -11.10 33.33 -13.00
N ARG A 75 -11.87 33.30 -11.90
CA ARG A 75 -11.40 32.71 -10.64
C ARG A 75 -11.13 31.21 -10.75
N LEU A 76 -12.00 30.46 -11.43
CA LEU A 76 -11.76 29.04 -11.68
C LEU A 76 -10.51 28.83 -12.54
N SER A 77 -10.26 29.72 -13.51
CA SER A 77 -9.09 29.61 -14.37
C SER A 77 -7.79 29.81 -13.60
N GLU A 78 -7.76 30.78 -12.69
CA GLU A 78 -6.64 30.98 -11.75
C GLU A 78 -6.41 29.74 -10.90
N ILE A 79 -7.47 29.18 -10.30
CA ILE A 79 -7.37 27.98 -9.47
C ILE A 79 -6.83 26.80 -10.28
N ILE A 80 -7.21 26.63 -11.54
CA ILE A 80 -6.69 25.50 -12.33
C ILE A 80 -5.22 25.73 -12.69
N ALA A 81 -4.84 26.97 -13.05
CA ALA A 81 -3.44 27.30 -13.33
C ALA A 81 -2.53 27.04 -12.12
N GLU A 82 -3.00 27.32 -10.90
CA GLU A 82 -2.27 27.01 -9.65
C GLU A 82 -1.94 25.51 -9.48
N PHE A 83 -2.66 24.59 -10.14
CA PHE A 83 -2.52 23.14 -9.96
C PHE A 83 -2.22 22.39 -11.27
N GLU A 84 -1.88 23.10 -12.35
CA GLU A 84 -1.81 22.55 -13.71
C GLU A 84 -0.79 21.40 -13.87
N ASP A 85 0.34 21.49 -13.17
CA ASP A 85 1.43 20.50 -13.25
C ASP A 85 1.06 19.14 -12.66
N ILE A 86 0.00 19.08 -11.86
CA ILE A 86 -0.33 17.93 -11.00
C ILE A 86 -1.71 17.36 -11.34
N LEU A 87 -2.59 18.18 -11.93
CA LEU A 87 -3.89 17.74 -12.44
C LEU A 87 -3.70 16.70 -13.55
N PRO A 88 -4.24 15.48 -13.40
CA PRO A 88 -4.20 14.49 -14.47
C PRO A 88 -4.85 15.07 -15.73
N SER A 89 -4.26 14.79 -16.89
CA SER A 89 -4.70 15.32 -18.20
C SER A 89 -6.19 15.05 -18.48
N GLU A 90 -6.71 13.95 -17.94
CA GLU A 90 -8.12 13.53 -17.94
C GLU A 90 -9.08 14.58 -17.33
N TYR A 91 -8.57 15.46 -16.46
CA TYR A 91 -9.35 16.44 -15.69
C TYR A 91 -9.06 17.89 -16.07
N LYS A 92 -8.23 18.13 -17.10
CA LYS A 92 -8.04 19.45 -17.67
C LYS A 92 -9.35 19.89 -18.37
N TYR A 93 -10.15 20.67 -17.65
CA TYR A 93 -11.14 21.64 -18.12
C TYR A 93 -12.48 21.22 -18.74
N SER A 94 -12.67 20.06 -19.37
CA SER A 94 -13.85 19.96 -20.27
C SER A 94 -15.23 19.81 -19.61
N LYS A 95 -15.35 19.56 -18.29
CA LYS A 95 -16.64 19.18 -17.65
C LYS A 95 -16.94 19.72 -16.25
N MET A 96 -16.13 20.58 -15.64
CA MET A 96 -16.38 21.04 -14.24
C MET A 96 -17.56 22.02 -14.09
N TYR A 97 -18.23 22.38 -15.18
CA TYR A 97 -19.30 23.35 -15.17
C TYR A 97 -20.64 22.65 -15.03
N ASN A 98 -21.33 22.87 -13.90
CA ASN A 98 -22.70 23.38 -13.88
C ASN A 98 -23.30 23.44 -12.46
N ASN A 99 -22.84 22.64 -11.50
CA ASN A 99 -23.30 22.69 -10.10
C ASN A 99 -22.31 22.04 -9.12
N THR A 100 -22.48 22.34 -7.83
CA THR A 100 -21.72 21.78 -6.70
C THR A 100 -21.72 20.25 -6.68
N GLU A 101 -22.84 19.62 -7.03
CA GLU A 101 -23.01 18.17 -6.97
C GLU A 101 -22.05 17.44 -7.92
N ASN A 102 -21.96 17.89 -9.16
CA ASN A 102 -21.06 17.32 -10.15
C ASN A 102 -19.58 17.46 -9.73
N ILE A 103 -19.24 18.54 -9.05
CA ILE A 103 -17.88 18.79 -8.54
C ILE A 103 -17.58 17.83 -7.38
N ASN A 104 -18.54 17.59 -6.49
CA ASN A 104 -18.41 16.62 -5.40
C ASN A 104 -18.27 15.17 -5.92
N ILE A 105 -19.07 14.78 -6.93
CA ILE A 105 -18.92 13.47 -7.59
C ILE A 105 -17.52 13.32 -8.17
N LEU A 106 -17.06 14.33 -8.92
CA LEU A 106 -15.74 14.30 -9.53
C LEU A 106 -14.63 14.24 -8.47
N HIS A 107 -14.74 15.03 -7.40
CA HIS A 107 -13.83 15.02 -6.26
C HIS A 107 -13.75 13.62 -5.65
N ASN A 108 -14.89 13.03 -5.29
CA ASN A 108 -14.95 11.72 -4.68
C ASN A 108 -14.35 10.64 -5.58
N ALA A 109 -14.70 10.61 -6.87
CA ALA A 109 -14.17 9.63 -7.81
C ALA A 109 -12.63 9.72 -7.95
N ILE A 110 -12.09 10.94 -7.99
CA ILE A 110 -10.64 11.16 -8.07
C ILE A 110 -9.96 10.75 -6.78
N ILE A 111 -10.44 11.23 -5.63
CA ILE A 111 -9.84 10.88 -4.34
C ILE A 111 -9.91 9.36 -4.09
N PHE A 112 -11.00 8.72 -4.49
CA PHE A 112 -11.13 7.26 -4.46
C PHE A 112 -10.03 6.58 -5.28
N LYS A 113 -9.84 6.98 -6.54
CA LYS A 113 -8.79 6.43 -7.43
C LYS A 113 -7.40 6.55 -6.81
N GLU A 114 -7.08 7.73 -6.28
CA GLU A 114 -5.75 8.00 -5.70
C GLU A 114 -5.54 7.29 -4.35
N LYS A 115 -6.55 7.21 -3.48
CA LYS A 115 -6.49 6.43 -2.24
C LYS A 115 -6.36 4.94 -2.52
N TYR A 116 -7.04 4.44 -3.55
CA TYR A 116 -6.90 3.05 -3.98
C TYR A 116 -5.50 2.75 -4.52
N ALA A 117 -4.87 3.69 -5.23
CA ALA A 117 -3.47 3.57 -5.64
C ALA A 117 -2.52 3.53 -4.43
N LEU A 118 -2.71 4.39 -3.43
CA LEU A 118 -1.94 4.35 -2.17
C LEU A 118 -2.03 3.00 -1.47
N LEU A 119 -3.24 2.42 -1.39
CA LEU A 119 -3.45 1.09 -0.81
C LEU A 119 -2.64 0.00 -1.53
N LYS A 120 -2.51 0.08 -2.87
CA LYS A 120 -1.69 -0.86 -3.64
C LYS A 120 -0.22 -0.73 -3.30
N ILE A 121 0.28 0.49 -3.15
CA ILE A 121 1.68 0.75 -2.75
C ILE A 121 1.94 0.11 -1.40
N TYR A 122 1.13 0.40 -0.37
CA TYR A 122 1.30 -0.21 0.95
C TYR A 122 1.31 -1.75 0.94
N ARG A 123 0.44 -2.37 0.14
CA ARG A 123 0.43 -3.84 0.01
C ARG A 123 1.74 -4.34 -0.59
N LYS A 124 2.21 -3.74 -1.68
CA LYS A 124 3.46 -4.10 -2.35
C LYS A 124 4.65 -4.00 -1.39
N GLU A 125 4.78 -2.88 -0.68
CA GLU A 125 5.89 -2.63 0.24
C GLU A 125 5.91 -3.64 1.40
N ARG A 126 4.74 -3.90 1.98
CA ARG A 126 4.59 -4.89 3.05
C ARG A 126 4.95 -6.29 2.58
N ASP A 127 4.47 -6.70 1.40
CA ASP A 127 4.70 -8.05 0.89
C ASP A 127 6.20 -8.23 0.56
N ALA A 128 6.84 -7.22 -0.06
CA ALA A 128 8.28 -7.21 -0.30
C ALA A 128 9.11 -7.33 0.99
N TYR A 129 8.70 -6.65 2.07
CA TYR A 129 9.34 -6.78 3.37
C TYR A 129 9.30 -8.22 3.90
N TYR A 130 8.12 -8.87 3.85
CA TYR A 130 8.00 -10.25 4.33
C TYR A 130 8.77 -11.23 3.46
N ASP A 131 8.77 -11.06 2.14
CA ASP A 131 9.57 -11.89 1.24
C ASP A 131 11.07 -11.80 1.57
N ALA A 132 11.58 -10.58 1.81
CA ALA A 132 12.96 -10.37 2.22
C ALA A 132 13.28 -11.02 3.58
N LYS A 133 12.35 -10.98 4.54
CA LYS A 133 12.53 -11.66 5.84
C LYS A 133 12.52 -13.18 5.71
N ILE A 134 11.61 -13.72 4.91
CA ILE A 134 11.55 -15.17 4.63
C ILE A 134 12.86 -15.63 4.01
N GLU A 135 13.39 -14.88 3.04
CA GLU A 135 14.65 -15.23 2.37
C GLU A 135 15.85 -15.18 3.33
N LEU A 136 15.87 -14.19 4.22
CA LEU A 136 16.91 -14.10 5.26
C LEU A 136 16.88 -15.29 6.22
N GLU A 137 15.69 -15.74 6.64
CA GLU A 137 15.56 -16.94 7.49
C GLU A 137 15.93 -18.22 6.75
N LYS A 138 15.57 -18.36 5.46
CA LYS A 138 16.01 -19.49 4.63
C LYS A 138 17.53 -19.56 4.52
N ASN A 139 18.20 -18.41 4.33
CA ASN A 139 19.66 -18.36 4.26
C ASN A 139 20.30 -18.80 5.59
N LYS A 140 19.76 -18.39 6.74
CA LYS A 140 20.24 -18.86 8.04
C LYS A 140 20.09 -20.38 8.20
N ILE A 141 18.96 -20.95 7.77
CA ILE A 141 18.74 -22.41 7.81
C ILE A 141 19.76 -23.11 6.92
N ASN A 142 19.93 -22.65 5.68
CA ASN A 142 20.91 -23.22 4.76
C ASN A 142 22.34 -23.15 5.33
N ASP A 143 22.72 -22.05 5.98
CA ASP A 143 24.02 -21.91 6.63
C ASP A 143 24.22 -22.92 7.78
N LEU A 144 23.18 -23.16 8.57
CA LEU A 144 23.20 -24.18 9.63
C LEU A 144 23.31 -25.59 9.05
N GLU A 145 22.54 -25.91 8.01
CA GLU A 145 22.59 -27.21 7.33
C GLU A 145 23.97 -27.46 6.70
N ASN A 146 24.55 -26.44 6.08
CA ASN A 146 25.92 -26.48 5.54
C ASN A 146 26.96 -26.68 6.65
N ARG A 147 26.79 -26.00 7.80
CA ARG A 147 27.68 -26.17 8.96
C ARG A 147 27.59 -27.59 9.52
N ILE A 148 26.39 -28.12 9.71
CA ILE A 148 26.16 -29.49 10.17
C ILE A 148 26.81 -30.48 9.19
N SER A 149 26.56 -30.33 7.90
CA SER A 149 27.15 -31.20 6.86
C SER A 149 28.67 -31.18 6.89
N TRP A 150 29.28 -30.01 7.04
CA TRP A 150 30.73 -29.87 7.20
C TRP A 150 31.26 -30.54 8.47
N LEU A 151 30.57 -30.38 9.60
CA LEU A 151 30.96 -30.96 10.89
C LEU A 151 30.92 -32.49 10.83
N LEU A 152 29.85 -33.06 10.28
CA LEU A 152 29.71 -34.50 10.10
C LEU A 152 30.80 -35.05 9.17
N ALA A 153 31.07 -34.36 8.05
CA ALA A 153 32.15 -34.73 7.14
C ALA A 153 33.54 -34.68 7.83
N LYS A 154 33.82 -33.65 8.64
CA LYS A 154 35.06 -33.56 9.43
C LYS A 154 35.16 -34.63 10.51
N GLY A 155 34.04 -35.03 11.10
CA GLY A 155 33.94 -36.14 12.04
C GLY A 155 33.98 -37.52 11.38
N ASN A 156 34.03 -37.62 10.04
CA ASN A 156 33.84 -38.86 9.27
C ASN A 156 32.54 -39.61 9.62
N ILE A 157 31.49 -38.87 9.95
CA ILE A 157 30.17 -39.41 10.32
C ILE A 157 29.27 -39.37 9.08
N LYS A 158 28.68 -40.51 8.73
CA LYS A 158 27.69 -40.57 7.64
C LYS A 158 26.38 -39.96 8.10
N PHE A 159 25.74 -39.17 7.23
CA PHE A 159 24.45 -38.53 7.51
C PHE A 159 23.36 -39.54 7.90
N GLN A 160 23.35 -40.73 7.29
CA GLN A 160 22.39 -41.80 7.59
C GLN A 160 22.54 -42.36 9.02
N ASP A 161 23.75 -42.33 9.59
CA ASP A 161 23.99 -42.78 10.96
C ASP A 161 23.64 -41.67 11.96
N PHE A 162 23.89 -40.42 11.58
CA PHE A 162 23.42 -39.25 12.32
C PHE A 162 21.89 -39.22 12.45
N GLN A 163 21.14 -39.49 11.37
CA GLN A 163 19.67 -39.52 11.38
C GLN A 163 19.05 -40.62 12.25
N LYS A 164 19.82 -41.64 12.66
CA LYS A 164 19.34 -42.69 13.57
C LYS A 164 19.39 -42.28 15.04
N LEU A 165 20.09 -41.20 15.36
CA LEU A 165 20.20 -40.65 16.71
C LEU A 165 18.92 -39.88 17.08
N THR A 166 18.60 -39.83 18.37
CA THR A 166 17.55 -38.92 18.87
C THR A 166 17.97 -37.46 18.73
N ASP A 167 17.01 -36.54 18.76
CA ASP A 167 17.30 -35.09 18.63
C ASP A 167 18.34 -34.60 19.65
N ASP A 168 18.23 -35.04 20.92
CA ASP A 168 19.19 -34.69 21.98
C ASP A 168 20.60 -35.23 21.70
N GLN A 169 20.70 -36.44 21.13
CA GLN A 169 21.97 -37.06 20.75
C GLN A 169 22.57 -36.36 19.52
N GLN A 170 21.74 -36.02 18.53
CA GLN A 170 22.15 -35.23 17.37
C GLN A 170 22.71 -33.88 17.81
N GLN A 171 21.99 -33.17 18.66
CA GLN A 171 22.40 -31.86 19.17
C GLN A 171 23.71 -31.95 19.96
N SER A 172 23.83 -32.93 20.86
CA SER A 172 25.04 -33.14 21.67
C SER A 172 26.26 -33.43 20.77
N LEU A 173 26.09 -34.27 19.76
CA LEU A 173 27.15 -34.59 18.79
C LEU A 173 27.56 -33.37 17.96
N ILE A 174 26.60 -32.57 17.47
CA ILE A 174 26.92 -31.35 16.72
C ILE A 174 27.68 -30.35 17.60
N ILE A 175 27.29 -30.17 18.87
CA ILE A 175 28.00 -29.30 19.82
C ILE A 175 29.43 -29.80 20.04
N GLU A 176 29.63 -31.10 20.27
CA GLU A 176 30.96 -31.69 20.46
C GLU A 176 31.85 -31.47 19.22
N LEU A 177 31.31 -31.75 18.03
CA LEU A 177 32.03 -31.54 16.77
C LEU A 177 32.36 -30.07 16.53
N ASP A 178 31.45 -29.15 16.86
CA ASP A 178 31.67 -27.70 16.67
C ASP A 178 32.76 -27.16 17.62
N GLN A 179 32.78 -27.64 18.87
CA GLN A 179 33.84 -27.33 19.84
C GLN A 179 35.20 -27.88 19.40
N LYS A 180 35.21 -29.10 18.87
CA LYS A 180 36.43 -29.78 18.39
C LYS A 180 36.96 -29.18 17.10
N TYR A 181 36.07 -28.80 16.19
CA TYR A 181 36.38 -28.30 14.86
C TYR A 181 35.85 -26.88 14.67
N LYS A 182 36.59 -25.90 15.17
CA LYS A 182 36.32 -24.50 14.86
C LYS A 182 36.57 -24.26 13.35
N LYS A 183 35.63 -23.60 12.68
CA LYS A 183 35.85 -23.11 11.31
C LYS A 183 36.98 -22.07 11.37
N PRO A 184 38.00 -22.10 10.49
CA PRO A 184 38.90 -20.95 10.33
C PRO A 184 38.13 -19.70 9.91
#